data_AF-A0A135VEL2-F1
#
_entry.id   AF-A0A135VEL2-F1
#
_cell.length_a   1.000
_cell.length_b   1.000
_cell.length_c   1.000
_cell.angle_alpha   90.00
_cell.angle_beta   90.00
_cell.angle_gamma   90.00
#
_symmetry.space_group_name_H-M   'P 1'
#
loop_
_entity.id
_entity.type
_entity.pdbx_description
1 polymer ?
#
loop_
_entity_poly.entity_id
_entity_poly.type
_entity_poly.pdbx_seq_one_letter_code
_entity_poly.pdbx_strand_id
1 'polypeptide(L)'
;MSKELPSSALAVLRCLAKHGPLTPREISRRSEIPSRTVTDALRRLMKANLLVRVPDLRDMRLCLYSPNREVLRNLVNKHGMDSMLGIQLKLVLRA
;
A
#
# COMPACT_ATOMS: atom_id res chain seq x y z
N MET A 1 3.70 -18.29 8.38
CA MET A 1 4.30 -17.16 9.14
C MET A 1 3.29 -16.03 9.21
N SER A 2 2.67 -15.87 10.39
CA SER A 2 1.86 -14.73 10.80
C SER A 2 2.73 -13.48 10.94
N LYS A 3 3.24 -12.94 9.83
CA LYS A 3 3.90 -11.64 9.84
C LYS A 3 2.85 -10.60 9.49
N GLU A 4 2.25 -10.04 10.54
CA GLU A 4 1.45 -8.83 10.44
C GLU A 4 2.20 -7.78 9.60
N LEU A 5 1.46 -7.09 8.74
CA LEU A 5 2.03 -6.00 7.96
C LEU A 5 2.61 -4.97 8.94
N PRO A 6 3.88 -4.54 8.77
CA PRO A 6 4.45 -3.50 9.61
C PRO A 6 3.55 -2.26 9.60
N SER A 7 3.45 -1.57 10.73
CA SER A 7 2.62 -0.36 10.89
C SER A 7 2.91 0.69 9.80
N SER A 8 4.19 0.89 9.46
CA SER A 8 4.62 1.79 8.38
C SER A 8 4.15 1.33 6.99
N ALA A 9 4.12 0.03 6.72
CA ALA A 9 3.62 -0.52 5.46
C ALA A 9 2.10 -0.34 5.34
N LEU A 10 1.36 -0.57 6.42
CA LEU A 10 -0.08 -0.31 6.43
C LEU A 10 -0.39 1.19 6.25
N ALA A 11 0.39 2.07 6.88
CA ALA A 11 0.24 3.53 6.73
C ALA A 11 0.49 3.97 5.27
N VAL A 12 1.53 3.47 4.62
CA VAL A 12 1.80 3.71 3.19
C VAL A 12 0.63 3.21 2.33
N LEU A 13 0.14 2.01 2.60
CA LEU A 13 -0.98 1.43 1.85
C LEU A 13 -2.28 2.26 2.01
N ARG A 14 -2.58 2.74 3.22
CA ARG A 14 -3.71 3.64 3.48
C ARG A 14 -3.55 4.98 2.76
N CYS A 15 -2.35 5.54 2.77
CA CYS A 15 -2.03 6.79 2.05
C CYS A 15 -2.32 6.66 0.55
N LEU A 16 -1.87 5.55 -0.05
CA LEU A 16 -2.11 5.23 -1.45
C LEU A 16 -3.59 4.96 -1.78
N ALA A 17 -4.33 4.32 -0.87
CA ALA A 17 -5.77 4.12 -1.08
C ALA A 17 -6.53 5.44 -1.07
N LYS A 18 -6.25 6.32 -0.10
CA LYS A 18 -6.91 7.61 0.07
C LYS A 18 -6.60 8.62 -1.03
N HIS A 19 -5.36 8.65 -1.51
CA HIS A 19 -4.88 9.70 -2.43
C HIS A 19 -4.67 9.21 -3.86
N GLY A 20 -4.84 7.91 -4.11
CA GLY A 20 -4.58 7.31 -5.41
C GLY A 20 -3.08 7.06 -5.65
N PRO A 21 -2.69 6.87 -6.92
CA PRO A 21 -1.32 6.56 -7.28
C PRO A 21 -0.35 7.70 -6.95
N LEU A 22 0.73 7.42 -6.23
CA LEU A 22 1.71 8.42 -5.79
C LEU A 22 3.15 7.94 -6.00
N THR A 23 4.06 8.90 -6.17
CA THR A 23 5.51 8.64 -6.15
C THR A 23 6.02 8.40 -4.72
N PRO A 24 7.19 7.75 -4.53
CA PRO A 24 7.79 7.56 -3.21
C PRO A 24 7.99 8.86 -2.41
N ARG A 25 8.33 9.96 -3.11
CA ARG A 25 8.49 11.28 -2.51
C ARG A 25 7.17 11.84 -1.98
N GLU A 26 6.10 11.71 -2.76
CA GLU A 26 4.77 12.18 -2.36
C GLU A 26 4.21 11.34 -1.20
N ILE A 27 4.43 10.03 -1.22
CA ILE A 27 4.05 9.15 -0.12
C ILE A 27 4.76 9.59 1.16
N SER A 28 6.07 9.80 1.11
CA SER A 28 6.86 10.27 2.26
C SER A 28 6.30 11.57 2.82
N ARG A 29 6.05 12.57 1.96
CA ARG A 29 5.50 13.86 2.37
C ARG A 29 4.10 13.76 2.98
N ARG A 30 3.21 12.95 2.39
CA ARG A 30 1.80 12.84 2.82
C ARG A 30 1.60 11.94 4.03
N SER A 31 2.48 10.97 4.24
CA SER A 31 2.42 10.04 5.37
C SER A 31 3.31 10.43 6.53
N GLU A 32 4.11 11.50 6.38
CA GLU A 32 5.12 11.94 7.36
C GLU A 32 6.15 10.83 7.70
N ILE A 33 6.31 9.85 6.80
CA ILE A 33 7.25 8.75 6.96
C ILE A 33 8.54 9.08 6.19
N PRO A 34 9.73 8.88 6.78
CA PRO A 34 11.00 9.10 6.09
C PRO A 34 11.11 8.28 4.80
N SER A 35 11.68 8.87 3.74
CA SER A 35 11.85 8.24 2.41
C SER A 35 12.48 6.84 2.46
N ARG A 36 13.45 6.61 3.35
CA ARG A 36 14.09 5.30 3.55
C ARG A 36 13.08 4.25 4.02
N THR A 37 12.24 4.62 4.97
CA THR A 37 11.17 3.76 5.52
C THR A 37 10.06 3.54 4.49
N VAL A 38 9.68 4.57 3.72
CA VAL A 38 8.74 4.43 2.60
C VAL A 38 9.29 3.43 1.57
N THR A 39 10.56 3.55 1.20
CA THR A 39 11.18 2.64 0.23
C THR A 39 11.17 1.19 0.73
N ASP A 40 11.47 0.96 2.02
CA ASP A 40 11.40 -0.37 2.61
C ASP A 40 9.96 -0.91 2.66
N ALA A 41 9.00 -0.07 3.06
CA ALA A 41 7.57 -0.40 3.06
C ALA A 41 7.08 -0.78 1.66
N LEU A 42 7.37 0.05 0.65
CA LEU A 42 7.04 -0.22 -0.75
C LEU A 42 7.64 -1.54 -1.22
N ARG A 43 8.92 -1.81 -0.90
CA ARG A 43 9.58 -3.08 -1.26
C ARG A 43 8.85 -4.28 -0.65
N ARG A 44 8.45 -4.21 0.63
CA ARG A 44 7.71 -5.29 1.31
C ARG A 44 6.33 -5.50 0.71
N LEU A 45 5.58 -4.42 0.47
CA LEU A 45 4.24 -4.47 -0.10
C LEU A 45 4.25 -4.98 -1.55
N MET A 46 5.25 -4.58 -2.34
CA MET A 46 5.47 -5.10 -3.69
C MET A 46 5.79 -6.60 -3.67
N LYS A 47 6.66 -7.05 -2.76
CA LYS A 47 6.95 -8.50 -2.59
C LYS A 47 5.72 -9.31 -2.20
N ALA A 48 4.76 -8.69 -1.51
CA ALA A 48 3.48 -9.30 -1.13
C ALA A 48 2.39 -9.13 -2.20
N ASN A 49 2.70 -8.57 -3.38
CA ASN A 49 1.76 -8.27 -4.47
C ASN A 49 0.58 -7.37 -4.06
N LEU A 50 0.74 -6.58 -2.99
CA LEU A 50 -0.28 -5.66 -2.47
C LEU A 50 -0.30 -4.32 -3.20
N LEU A 51 0.74 -4.03 -3.98
CA LEU A 51 0.90 -2.82 -4.78
C LEU A 51 1.20 -3.18 -6.23
N VAL A 52 0.87 -2.26 -7.12
CA VAL A 52 1.26 -2.25 -8.53
C VAL A 52 2.01 -0.97 -8.85
N ARG A 53 2.92 -1.04 -9.82
CA ARG A 53 3.58 0.13 -10.40
C ARG A 53 2.82 0.58 -11.62
N VAL A 54 2.59 1.88 -11.72
CA VAL A 54 1.90 2.52 -12.85
C VAL A 54 2.81 3.64 -13.38
N PRO A 55 3.05 3.73 -14.70
CA PRO A 55 3.81 4.85 -15.26
C PRO A 55 3.06 6.17 -15.04
N ASP A 56 3.76 7.25 -14.73
CA ASP A 56 3.15 8.59 -14.79
C ASP A 56 3.04 9.01 -16.26
N LEU A 57 1.82 9.33 -16.71
CA LEU A 57 1.56 9.72 -18.10
C LEU A 57 2.11 11.13 -18.42
N ARG A 58 2.40 11.94 -17.39
CA ARG A 58 3.01 13.27 -17.56
C ARG A 58 4.53 13.21 -17.64
N ASP A 59 5.13 12.22 -16.97
CA ASP A 59 6.56 11.95 -17.03
C ASP A 59 6.81 10.44 -16.89
N MET A 60 7.04 9.77 -18.02
CA MET A 60 7.25 8.33 -18.07
C MET A 60 8.52 7.86 -17.33
N ARG A 61 9.40 8.78 -16.92
CA ARG A 61 10.57 8.46 -16.07
C ARG A 61 10.17 8.19 -14.63
N LEU A 62 9.01 8.68 -14.20
CA LEU A 62 8.47 8.50 -12.86
C LEU A 62 7.55 7.28 -12.81
N CYS A 63 7.65 6.54 -11.70
CA CYS A 63 6.75 5.44 -11.38
C CYS A 63 5.87 5.82 -10.20
N LEU A 64 4.56 5.69 -10.39
CA LEU A 64 3.55 5.80 -9.34
C LEU A 64 3.28 4.40 -8.76
N TYR A 65 2.96 4.36 -7.48
CA TYR A 65 2.55 3.15 -6.79
C TYR A 65 1.06 3.23 -6.50
N SER A 66 0.33 2.15 -6.79
CA SER A 66 -1.11 2.05 -6.54
C SER A 66 -1.45 0.77 -5.79
N PRO A 67 -2.48 0.74 -4.91
CA PRO A 67 -2.93 -0.47 -4.28
C PRO A 67 -3.46 -1.49 -5.30
N ASN A 68 -3.04 -2.74 -5.17
CA ASN A 68 -3.62 -3.84 -5.94
C ASN A 68 -4.97 -4.24 -5.34
N ARG A 69 -6.04 -3.59 -5.80
CA ARG A 69 -7.40 -3.75 -5.24
C ARG A 69 -7.92 -5.19 -5.34
N GLU A 70 -7.54 -5.92 -6.38
CA GLU A 70 -7.95 -7.31 -6.56
C GLU A 70 -7.33 -8.22 -5.49
N VAL A 71 -6.01 -8.15 -5.33
CA VAL A 71 -5.28 -8.95 -4.34
C VAL A 71 -5.73 -8.58 -2.92
N LEU A 72 -5.93 -7.29 -2.64
CA LEU A 72 -6.43 -6.82 -1.35
C LEU A 72 -7.81 -7.39 -1.03
N ARG A 73 -8.73 -7.41 -2.01
CA ARG A 73 -10.08 -7.99 -1.84
C ARG A 73 -10.00 -9.49 -1.55
N ASN A 74 -9.15 -10.21 -2.29
CA ASN A 74 -8.94 -11.65 -2.07
C ASN A 74 -8.38 -11.94 -0.68
N LEU A 75 -7.46 -11.11 -0.18
CA LEU A 75 -6.92 -11.25 1.18
C LEU A 75 -7.96 -10.97 2.27
N VAL A 76 -8.80 -9.94 2.10
CA VAL A 76 -9.91 -9.67 3.02
C VAL A 76 -10.86 -10.86 3.07
N ASN A 77 -11.20 -11.44 1.91
CA ASN A 77 -12.07 -12.62 1.84
C ASN A 77 -11.43 -13.85 2.50
N LYS A 78 -10.11 -14.03 2.35
CA LYS A 78 -9.36 -15.17 2.90
C LYS A 78 -9.17 -15.09 4.42
N HIS A 79 -8.92 -13.91 4.96
CA HIS A 79 -8.64 -13.73 6.39
C HIS A 79 -9.90 -13.54 7.25
N GLY A 80 -11.09 -13.42 6.64
CA GLY A 80 -12.34 -13.22 7.35
C GLY A 80 -12.43 -11.88 8.08
N MET A 81 -13.56 -11.63 8.76
CA MET A 81 -13.75 -10.41 9.57
C MET A 81 -13.10 -10.50 10.95
N ASP A 82 -12.69 -11.70 11.37
CA ASP A 82 -12.20 -11.97 12.72
C ASP A 82 -10.68 -11.73 12.85
N SER A 83 -9.98 -11.55 11.73
CA SER A 83 -8.55 -11.23 11.71
C SER A 83 -8.32 -9.72 11.66
N MET A 84 -7.46 -9.21 12.56
CA MET A 84 -7.04 -7.80 12.61
C MET A 84 -6.51 -7.28 11.26
N LEU A 85 -5.80 -8.14 10.52
CA LEU A 85 -5.33 -7.84 9.17
C LEU A 85 -6.50 -7.66 8.19
N GLY A 86 -7.53 -8.50 8.26
CA GLY A 86 -8.73 -8.38 7.42
C GLY A 86 -9.48 -7.07 7.65
N ILE A 87 -9.64 -6.66 8.92
CA ILE A 87 -10.26 -5.38 9.30
C ILE A 87 -9.46 -4.20 8.74
N GLN A 88 -8.14 -4.21 8.93
CA GLN A 88 -7.24 -3.16 8.44
C GLN A 88 -7.27 -3.03 6.91
N LEU A 89 -7.25 -4.15 6.18
CA LEU A 89 -7.32 -4.15 4.72
C LEU A 89 -8.69 -3.71 4.20
N LYS A 90 -9.78 -4.04 4.91
CA LYS A 90 -11.12 -3.56 4.55
C LYS A 90 -11.25 -2.04 4.69
N LEU A 91 -10.61 -1.44 5.71
CA LEU A 91 -10.53 0.01 5.85
C LEU A 91 -9.77 0.65 4.68
N VAL A 92 -8.70 0.02 4.22
CA VAL A 92 -7.96 0.46 3.02
C VAL A 92 -8.85 0.43 1.78
N LEU A 93 -9.67 -0.61 1.59
CA LEU A 93 -10.57 -0.72 0.43
C LEU A 93 -11.75 0.27 0.42
N ARG A 94 -12.07 0.88 1.57
CA ARG A 94 -13.16 1.86 1.72
C ARG A 94 -12.73 3.32 1.57
N ALA A 95 -11.42 3.58 1.59
CA ALA A 95 -10.82 4.91 1.42
C ALA A 95 -10.70 5.29 -0.05
#